data_AF-A0A6J4PYU9-F1
#
_entry.id   AF-A0A6J4PYU9-F1
#
_cell.length_a   1.000
_cell.length_b   1.000
_cell.length_c   1.000
_cell.angle_alpha   90.00
_cell.angle_beta   90.00
_cell.angle_gamma   90.00
#
_symmetry.space_group_name_H-M   'P 1'
#
loop_
_entity.id
_entity.type
_entity.pdbx_description
1 polymer ?
#
loop_
_entity_poly.entity_id
_entity_poly.type
_entity_poly.pdbx_seq_one_letter_code
_entity_poly.pdbx_strand_id
1 'polypeptide(L)'
;FFGLYAGFVKLCQAMGGGTSFRGLAGAFAYSLVPIALAYQAAHYYTLLITEGQNLFALASDPFGRDWNLFGTAGYEVDVNVVGAAFVWYSQVALIVAGHVVAVYLAHAVALREAQCPKLALRSQLPMLALMVLYTVTSLWVLSQPVVE
;
A
#
# COMPACT_ATOMS: atom_id res chain seq x y z
N PHE A 1 6.53 12.56 -7.25
CA PHE A 1 6.96 11.80 -6.05
C PHE A 1 8.06 12.50 -5.26
N PHE A 2 9.31 12.56 -5.76
CA PHE A 2 10.46 13.10 -5.00
C PHE A 2 10.29 14.53 -4.47
N GLY A 3 9.70 15.45 -5.25
CA GLY A 3 9.44 16.82 -4.80
C GLY A 3 8.45 16.91 -3.64
N LEU A 4 7.40 16.07 -3.67
CA LEU A 4 6.37 16.00 -2.62
C LEU A 4 6.95 15.41 -1.32
N TYR A 5 7.77 14.36 -1.47
CA TYR A 5 8.52 13.76 -0.38
C TYR A 5 9.55 14.73 0.25
N ALA A 6 10.36 15.42 -0.57
CA ALA A 6 11.32 16.40 -0.08
C ALA A 6 10.62 17.60 0.60
N GLY A 7 9.48 18.05 0.06
CA GLY A 7 8.65 19.08 0.67
C GLY A 7 8.15 18.65 2.05
N PHE A 8 7.71 17.40 2.18
CA PHE A 8 7.26 16.82 3.44
C PHE A 8 8.39 16.75 4.48
N VAL A 9 9.56 16.23 4.11
CA VAL A 9 10.74 16.18 4.99
C VAL A 9 11.16 17.58 5.43
N LYS A 10 11.13 18.58 4.53
CA LYS A 10 11.40 19.98 4.90
C LYS A 10 10.38 20.54 5.89
N LEU A 11 9.11 20.22 5.72
CA LEU A 11 8.05 20.67 6.63
C LEU A 11 8.23 20.06 8.03
N CYS A 12 8.52 18.75 8.11
CA CYS A 12 8.84 18.08 9.36
C CYS A 12 10.12 18.66 10.00
N GLN A 13 11.15 18.98 9.22
CA GLN A 13 12.36 19.62 9.70
C GLN A 13 12.07 21.01 10.30
N ALA A 14 11.28 21.83 9.60
CA ALA A 14 10.89 23.17 10.04
C ALA A 14 10.08 23.13 11.35
N MET A 15 9.27 22.09 11.55
CA MET A 15 8.46 21.91 12.76
C MET A 15 9.17 21.15 13.89
N GLY A 16 10.22 20.38 13.58
CA GLY A 16 10.88 19.42 14.47
C GLY A 16 12.23 19.88 15.04
N GLY A 17 12.90 20.86 14.42
CA GLY A 17 14.10 21.54 14.94
C GLY A 17 15.36 20.67 15.18
N GLY A 18 16.47 21.01 14.52
CA GLY A 18 17.82 20.53 14.91
C GLY A 18 18.38 19.31 14.16
N THR A 19 17.60 18.66 13.28
CA THR A 19 18.05 17.51 12.48
C THR A 19 18.36 17.87 11.03
N SER A 20 19.39 17.24 10.46
CA SER A 20 19.78 17.48 9.07
C SER A 20 18.75 16.87 8.11
N PHE A 21 18.43 17.58 7.02
CA PHE A 21 17.47 17.13 6.01
C PHE A 21 17.82 15.73 5.46
N ARG A 22 19.11 15.45 5.22
CA ARG A 22 19.57 14.15 4.72
C ARG A 22 19.34 13.01 5.71
N GLY A 23 19.59 13.22 7.00
CA GLY A 23 19.32 12.22 8.03
C GLY A 23 17.84 11.93 8.17
N LEU A 24 17.02 12.99 8.19
CA LEU A 24 15.57 12.89 8.32
C LEU A 24 14.92 12.22 7.08
N ALA A 25 15.40 12.55 5.88
CA ALA A 25 14.99 11.87 4.65
C ALA A 25 15.33 10.37 4.71
N GLY A 26 16.59 10.01 4.98
CA GLY A 26 16.98 8.60 5.10
C GLY A 26 16.12 7.82 6.08
N ALA A 27 15.79 8.42 7.23
CA ALA A 27 14.98 7.78 8.25
C ALA A 27 13.49 7.66 7.85
N PHE A 28 12.88 8.68 7.25
CA PHE A 28 11.49 8.62 6.78
C PHE A 28 11.30 7.72 5.57
N ALA A 29 12.34 7.47 4.75
CA ALA A 29 12.23 6.56 3.61
C ALA A 29 11.67 5.17 4.02
N TYR A 30 12.12 4.65 5.17
CA TYR A 30 11.65 3.36 5.69
C TYR A 30 10.18 3.36 6.11
N SER A 31 9.65 4.52 6.55
CA SER A 31 8.22 4.63 6.87
C SER A 31 7.30 4.55 5.64
N LEU A 32 7.83 4.72 4.42
CA LEU A 32 7.05 4.57 3.18
C LEU A 32 6.93 3.12 2.71
N VAL A 33 7.84 2.24 3.15
CA VAL A 33 7.88 0.83 2.73
C VAL A 33 6.57 0.09 3.02
N PRO A 34 5.95 0.21 4.22
CA PRO A 34 4.67 -0.44 4.50
C PRO A 34 3.54 0.01 3.57
N ILE A 35 3.50 1.29 3.18
CA ILE A 35 2.47 1.83 2.27
C ILE A 35 2.65 1.20 0.89
N ALA A 36 3.89 1.17 0.38
CA ALA A 36 4.18 0.58 -0.92
C ALA A 36 3.81 -0.91 -0.97
N LEU A 37 4.17 -1.67 0.07
CA LEU A 37 3.83 -3.09 0.17
C LEU A 37 2.32 -3.32 0.26
N ALA A 38 1.63 -2.56 1.11
CA ALA A 38 0.18 -2.66 1.25
C ALA A 38 -0.55 -2.34 -0.06
N TYR A 39 -0.12 -1.30 -0.76
CA TYR A 39 -0.71 -0.93 -2.05
C TYR A 39 -0.48 -2.02 -3.11
N GLN A 40 0.75 -2.54 -3.21
CA GLN A 40 1.11 -3.62 -4.12
C GLN A 40 0.28 -4.88 -3.84
N ALA A 41 0.12 -5.27 -2.58
CA ALA A 41 -0.70 -6.41 -2.20
C ALA A 41 -2.19 -6.16 -2.53
N ALA A 42 -2.75 -5.01 -2.13
CA ALA A 42 -4.15 -4.70 -2.37
C ALA A 42 -4.51 -4.71 -3.88
N HIS A 43 -3.63 -4.21 -4.74
CA HIS A 43 -3.88 -4.18 -6.20
C HIS A 43 -3.71 -5.54 -6.88
N TYR A 44 -2.71 -6.33 -6.49
CA TYR A 44 -2.32 -7.50 -7.27
C TYR A 44 -2.81 -8.82 -6.71
N TYR A 45 -3.34 -8.86 -5.48
CA TYR A 45 -3.77 -10.15 -4.92
C TYR A 45 -5.00 -10.73 -5.66
N THR A 46 -5.94 -9.89 -6.12
CA THR A 46 -7.06 -10.36 -6.94
C THR A 46 -6.58 -10.92 -8.27
N LEU A 47 -5.65 -10.21 -8.92
CA LEU A 47 -4.99 -10.70 -10.13
C LEU A 47 -4.31 -12.04 -9.88
N LEU A 48 -3.58 -12.20 -8.76
CA LEU A 48 -2.96 -13.47 -8.39
C LEU A 48 -3.99 -14.59 -8.18
N ILE A 49 -5.18 -14.29 -7.65
CA ILE A 49 -6.25 -15.28 -7.46
C ILE A 49 -6.91 -15.63 -8.79
N THR A 50 -7.23 -14.65 -9.62
CA THR A 50 -7.98 -14.84 -10.86
C THR A 50 -7.08 -15.37 -11.98
N GLU A 51 -5.89 -14.81 -12.17
CA GLU A 51 -4.92 -15.32 -13.16
C GLU A 51 -4.14 -16.53 -12.63
N GLY A 52 -4.00 -16.66 -11.32
CA GLY A 52 -3.43 -17.88 -10.73
C GLY A 52 -4.27 -19.13 -11.01
N GLN A 53 -5.57 -18.96 -11.25
CA GLN A 53 -6.43 -20.04 -11.72
C GLN A 53 -6.04 -20.54 -13.12
N ASN A 54 -5.65 -19.63 -14.03
CA ASN A 54 -5.19 -19.99 -15.38
C ASN A 54 -3.93 -20.88 -15.34
N LEU A 55 -3.07 -20.74 -14.32
CA LEU A 55 -1.92 -21.62 -14.16
C LEU A 55 -2.32 -23.10 -14.03
N PHE A 56 -3.49 -23.44 -13.49
CA PHE A 56 -3.93 -24.85 -13.40
C PHE A 56 -4.33 -25.42 -14.76
N ALA A 57 -4.98 -24.62 -15.60
CA ALA A 57 -5.29 -25.02 -16.97
C ALA A 57 -4.01 -25.18 -17.80
N LEU A 58 -3.12 -24.17 -17.75
CA LEU A 58 -1.84 -24.19 -18.47
C LEU A 58 -0.88 -25.27 -17.96
N ALA A 59 -0.91 -25.63 -16.67
CA ALA A 59 -0.08 -26.71 -16.15
C ALA A 59 -0.52 -28.08 -16.69
N SER A 60 -1.81 -28.27 -16.99
CA SER A 60 -2.31 -29.50 -17.62
C SER A 60 -1.94 -29.60 -19.09
N ASP A 61 -1.91 -28.47 -19.81
CA ASP A 61 -1.49 -28.40 -21.22
C ASP A 61 -0.50 -27.25 -21.52
N PRO A 62 0.77 -27.36 -21.09
CA PRO A 62 1.73 -26.24 -21.22
C PRO A 62 2.16 -25.98 -22.67
N PHE A 63 1.92 -26.91 -23.59
CA PHE A 63 2.34 -26.82 -24.98
C PHE A 63 1.17 -26.74 -25.98
N GLY A 64 -0.08 -26.69 -25.51
CA GLY A 64 -1.26 -26.65 -26.39
C GLY A 64 -1.42 -27.92 -27.22
N ARG A 65 -1.11 -29.09 -26.66
CA ARG A 65 -1.17 -30.40 -27.34
C ARG A 65 -2.40 -31.23 -26.90
N ASP A 66 -3.40 -30.58 -26.31
CA ASP A 66 -4.58 -31.21 -25.69
C ASP A 66 -4.20 -32.22 -24.60
N TRP A 67 -3.06 -31.97 -23.93
CA TRP A 67 -2.64 -32.78 -22.79
C TRP A 67 -3.54 -32.49 -21.60
N ASN A 68 -3.91 -33.53 -20.85
CA ASN A 68 -4.68 -33.37 -19.63
C ASN A 68 -3.93 -33.99 -18.45
N LEU A 69 -2.71 -33.52 -18.23
CA LEU A 69 -1.78 -34.13 -17.26
C LEU A 69 -2.35 -34.20 -15.84
N PHE A 70 -3.15 -33.20 -15.44
CA PHE A 70 -3.74 -33.11 -14.11
C PHE A 70 -5.28 -33.16 -14.10
N GLY A 71 -5.92 -33.42 -15.25
CA GLY A 71 -7.39 -33.40 -15.33
C GLY A 71 -8.00 -31.99 -15.43
N THR A 72 -7.18 -30.93 -15.45
CA THR A 72 -7.61 -29.52 -15.34
C THR A 72 -7.53 -28.73 -16.65
N ALA A 73 -7.31 -29.37 -17.80
CA ALA A 73 -7.19 -28.66 -19.08
C ALA A 73 -8.44 -27.85 -19.46
N GLY A 74 -9.63 -28.25 -18.99
CA GLY A 74 -10.90 -27.54 -19.17
C GLY A 74 -11.30 -26.66 -17.97
N TYR A 75 -10.37 -26.29 -17.10
CA TYR A 75 -10.66 -25.42 -15.96
C TYR A 75 -11.01 -24.00 -16.44
N GLU A 76 -12.23 -23.56 -16.18
CA GLU A 76 -12.66 -22.19 -16.44
C GLU A 76 -12.37 -21.29 -15.23
N VAL A 77 -11.88 -20.07 -15.49
CA VAL A 77 -11.61 -19.09 -14.44
C VAL A 77 -12.92 -18.64 -13.81
N ASP A 78 -13.06 -18.88 -12.52
CA ASP A 78 -14.15 -18.36 -11.73
C ASP A 78 -13.74 -17.02 -11.12
N VAL A 79 -14.28 -15.95 -11.71
CA VAL A 79 -14.11 -14.56 -11.23
C VAL A 79 -14.91 -14.28 -9.96
N ASN A 80 -15.87 -15.14 -9.60
CA ASN A 80 -16.71 -15.02 -8.41
C ASN A 80 -16.17 -15.81 -7.20
N VAL A 81 -15.00 -16.44 -7.32
CA VAL A 81 -14.31 -17.14 -6.19
C VAL A 81 -14.22 -16.25 -4.96
N VAL A 82 -14.04 -14.93 -5.17
CA VAL A 82 -14.05 -13.95 -4.09
C VAL A 82 -15.09 -12.88 -4.42
N GLY A 83 -16.12 -12.75 -3.59
CA GLY A 83 -17.17 -11.75 -3.78
C GLY A 83 -16.63 -10.32 -3.81
N ALA A 84 -17.14 -9.49 -4.72
CA ALA A 84 -16.69 -8.11 -4.92
C ALA A 84 -16.69 -7.26 -3.64
N ALA A 85 -17.70 -7.44 -2.77
CA ALA A 85 -17.75 -6.77 -1.48
C ALA A 85 -16.57 -7.15 -0.58
N PHE A 86 -16.25 -8.45 -0.49
CA PHE A 86 -15.10 -8.91 0.31
C PHE A 86 -13.79 -8.38 -0.26
N VAL A 87 -13.63 -8.37 -1.59
CA VAL A 87 -12.47 -7.77 -2.24
C VAL A 87 -12.32 -6.32 -1.83
N TRP A 88 -13.38 -5.54 -1.95
CA TRP A 88 -13.37 -4.13 -1.57
C TRP A 88 -12.99 -3.92 -0.10
N TYR A 89 -13.65 -4.61 0.83
CA TYR A 89 -13.38 -4.46 2.26
C TYR A 89 -11.95 -4.87 2.61
N SER A 90 -11.45 -5.96 2.03
CA SER A 90 -10.10 -6.46 2.29
C SER A 90 -9.02 -5.53 1.71
N GLN A 91 -9.20 -4.99 0.51
CA GLN A 91 -8.29 -3.98 -0.07
C GLN A 91 -8.21 -2.73 0.81
N VAL A 92 -9.38 -2.21 1.23
CA VAL A 92 -9.44 -1.06 2.13
C VAL A 92 -8.73 -1.35 3.45
N ALA A 93 -9.02 -2.48 4.08
CA ALA A 93 -8.39 -2.88 5.34
C ALA A 93 -6.86 -2.98 5.21
N LEU A 94 -6.37 -3.54 4.10
CA LEU A 94 -4.95 -3.75 3.85
C LEU A 94 -4.22 -2.41 3.64
N ILE A 95 -4.83 -1.49 2.88
CA ILE A 95 -4.31 -0.12 2.67
C ILE A 95 -4.26 0.63 4.00
N VAL A 96 -5.35 0.61 4.77
CA VAL A 96 -5.42 1.31 6.07
C VAL A 96 -4.38 0.75 7.04
N ALA A 97 -4.23 -0.58 7.12
CA ALA A 97 -3.20 -1.21 7.96
C ALA A 97 -1.79 -0.76 7.57
N GLY A 98 -1.48 -0.70 6.27
CA GLY A 98 -0.19 -0.19 5.77
C GLY A 98 0.07 1.26 6.18
N HIS A 99 -0.95 2.12 6.15
CA HIS A 99 -0.84 3.52 6.58
C HIS A 99 -0.62 3.62 8.10
N VAL A 100 -1.33 2.84 8.90
CA VAL A 100 -1.16 2.83 10.37
C VAL A 100 0.26 2.44 10.73
N VAL A 101 0.81 1.38 10.12
CA VAL A 101 2.20 0.95 10.34
C VAL A 101 3.20 2.02 9.90
N ALA A 102 2.97 2.66 8.77
CA ALA A 102 3.81 3.75 8.28
C ALA A 102 3.83 4.97 9.23
N VAL A 103 2.67 5.40 9.72
CA VAL A 103 2.56 6.49 10.70
C VAL A 103 3.26 6.12 12.00
N TYR A 104 3.10 4.87 12.47
CA TYR A 104 3.77 4.39 13.66
C TYR A 104 5.30 4.42 13.51
N LEU A 105 5.84 3.92 12.39
CA LEU A 105 7.28 3.94 12.13
C LEU A 105 7.81 5.37 12.02
N ALA A 106 7.07 6.24 11.35
CA ALA A 106 7.42 7.64 11.24
C ALA A 106 7.41 8.36 12.60
N HIS A 107 6.46 8.02 13.48
CA HIS A 107 6.46 8.50 14.86
C HIS A 107 7.68 8.04 15.63
N ALA A 108 8.02 6.75 15.53
CA ALA A 108 9.19 6.19 16.20
C ALA A 108 10.50 6.84 15.72
N VAL A 109 10.61 7.10 14.41
CA VAL A 109 11.72 7.85 13.81
C VAL A 109 11.76 9.29 14.33
N ALA A 110 10.62 9.99 14.32
CA ALA A 110 10.55 11.38 14.79
C ALA A 110 10.91 11.49 16.28
N LEU A 111 10.49 10.54 17.12
CA LEU A 111 10.84 10.50 18.54
C LEU A 111 12.33 10.23 18.77
N ARG A 112 12.96 9.39 17.95
CA ARG A 112 14.41 9.13 18.04
C ARG A 112 15.25 10.35 17.66
N GLU A 113 14.80 11.09 16.65
CA GLU A 113 15.53 12.23 16.09
C GLU A 113 15.21 13.56 16.79
N ALA A 114 14.06 13.67 17.46
CA ALA A 114 13.66 14.91 18.13
C ALA A 114 14.39 15.11 19.46
N GLN A 115 15.03 16.27 19.61
CA GLN A 115 15.63 16.68 20.88
C GLN A 115 14.58 17.03 21.96
N CYS A 116 13.33 17.30 21.55
CA CYS A 116 12.22 17.68 22.42
C CYS A 116 10.92 16.93 22.05
N PRO A 117 10.27 16.19 22.97
CA PRO A 117 9.04 15.43 22.68
C PRO A 117 7.87 16.29 22.18
N LYS A 118 7.74 17.53 22.67
CA LYS A 118 6.70 18.47 22.23
C LYS A 118 6.87 18.91 20.77
N LEU A 119 8.11 18.94 20.29
CA LEU A 119 8.45 19.32 18.93
C LEU A 119 8.21 18.13 17.97
N ALA A 120 8.47 16.91 18.44
CA ALA A 120 8.12 15.67 17.74
C ALA A 120 6.62 15.58 17.45
N LEU A 121 5.76 15.86 18.45
CA LEU A 121 4.30 15.87 18.29
C LEU A 121 3.82 16.88 17.25
N ARG A 122 4.40 18.08 17.20
CA ARG A 122 4.05 19.08 16.17
C ARG A 122 4.41 18.60 14.76
N SER A 123 5.57 17.94 14.60
CA SER A 123 6.00 17.38 13.31
C SER A 123 5.11 16.25 12.78
N GLN A 124 4.22 15.67 13.63
CA GLN A 124 3.26 14.65 13.22
C GLN A 124 1.98 15.19 12.61
N LEU A 125 1.57 16.43 12.93
CA LEU A 125 0.33 16.99 12.39
C LEU A 125 0.29 17.00 10.86
N PRO A 126 1.37 17.42 10.15
CA PRO A 126 1.38 17.34 8.70
C PRO A 126 1.36 15.91 8.18
N MET A 127 2.01 14.98 8.89
CA MET A 127 2.02 13.56 8.51
C MET A 127 0.63 12.96 8.57
N LEU A 128 -0.05 13.21 9.68
CA LEU A 128 -1.41 12.75 9.90
C LEU A 128 -2.35 13.33 8.84
N ALA A 129 -2.26 14.65 8.59
CA ALA A 129 -3.05 15.31 7.55
C ALA A 129 -2.82 14.70 6.16
N LEU A 130 -1.56 14.43 5.80
CA LEU A 130 -1.22 13.81 4.52
C LEU A 130 -1.75 12.38 4.41
N MET A 131 -1.67 11.59 5.47
CA MET A 131 -2.19 10.22 5.50
C MET A 131 -3.72 10.17 5.42
N VAL A 132 -4.40 11.08 6.12
CA VAL A 132 -5.86 11.24 6.03
C VAL A 132 -6.25 11.64 4.61
N LEU A 133 -5.55 12.60 4.01
CA LEU A 133 -5.82 13.03 2.64
C LEU A 133 -5.68 11.86 1.66
N TYR A 134 -4.59 11.10 1.74
CA TYR A 134 -4.39 9.92 0.90
C TYR A 134 -5.45 8.85 1.10
N THR A 135 -5.87 8.60 2.34
CA THR A 135 -6.93 7.63 2.64
C THR A 135 -8.26 8.10 2.06
N VAL A 136 -8.64 9.37 2.26
CA VAL A 136 -9.88 9.95 1.73
C VAL A 136 -9.87 9.92 0.21
N THR A 137 -8.78 10.34 -0.44
CA THR A 137 -8.66 10.29 -1.90
C THR A 137 -8.71 8.86 -2.41
N SER A 138 -8.04 7.91 -1.74
CA SER A 138 -8.08 6.49 -2.13
C SER A 138 -9.49 5.91 -2.02
N LEU A 139 -10.20 6.20 -0.93
CA LEU A 139 -11.58 5.76 -0.72
C LEU A 139 -12.53 6.40 -1.72
N TRP A 140 -12.35 7.69 -2.02
CA TRP A 140 -13.10 8.37 -3.07
C TRP A 140 -12.93 7.65 -4.40
N VAL A 141 -11.68 7.41 -4.83
CA VAL A 141 -11.38 6.75 -6.10
C VAL A 141 -11.99 5.36 -6.14
N LEU A 142 -11.88 4.59 -5.05
CA LEU A 142 -12.51 3.26 -4.94
C LEU A 142 -14.04 3.30 -4.95
N SER A 143 -14.65 4.40 -4.50
CA SER A 143 -16.10 4.57 -4.45
C SER A 143 -16.70 5.06 -5.77
N GLN A 144 -15.88 5.46 -6.74
CA GLN A 144 -16.40 5.86 -8.04
C GLN A 144 -16.98 4.63 -8.73
N PRO A 145 -18.25 4.68 -9.18
CA PRO A 145 -18.83 3.57 -9.91
C PRO A 145 -18.02 3.37 -11.19
N VAL A 146 -17.60 2.12 -11.44
CA VAL A 146 -17.12 1.72 -12.75
C VAL A 146 -18.34 1.80 -13.65
N VAL A 147 -18.47 2.92 -14.36
CA VAL A 147 -19.54 3.12 -15.34
C VAL A 147 -19.22 2.17 -16.49
N GLU A 148 -19.94 1.05 -16.55
CA GLU A 148 -20.11 0.25 -17.77
C GLU A 148 -21.19 0.87 -18.66
#